data_AF-A0A4V6DF16-F1
#
_entry.id   AF-A0A4V6DF16-F1
#
_cell.length_a   1.000
_cell.length_b   1.000
_cell.length_c   1.000
_cell.angle_alpha   90.00
_cell.angle_beta   90.00
_cell.angle_gamma   90.00
#
_symmetry.space_group_name_H-M   'P 1'
#
loop_
_entity.id
_entity.type
_entity.pdbx_description
1 polymer ?
#
loop_
_entity_poly.entity_id
_entity_poly.type
_entity_poly.pdbx_seq_one_letter_code
_entity_poly.pdbx_strand_id
1 'polypeptide(L)'
;MRYARSPGAVARPPYGETFFRRPNGRIIIDHIADALGMPFLTPYLAGNTSEDYAHGANFAVGGATALGHDYFRGKKLDARFTPYSLHWQMSWLKKVLRMLSPEQGRGWSDLMASSLFLVGEIGGNDYNQALFQGRSFDEVKPTSPTSSPASALQSLN
;
A
#
# COMPACT_ATOMS: atom_id res chain seq x y z
N MET A 1 -13.27 13.76 10.11
CA MET A 1 -12.38 12.79 10.78
C MET A 1 -11.22 13.53 11.43
N ARG A 2 -10.90 13.24 12.70
CA ARG A 2 -9.74 13.82 13.38
C ARG A 2 -8.53 12.92 13.12
N TYR A 3 -7.50 13.47 12.46
CA TYR A 3 -6.21 12.81 12.35
C TYR A 3 -5.65 12.47 13.74
N ALA A 4 -4.84 11.41 13.81
CA ALA A 4 -4.15 11.01 15.02
C ALA A 4 -3.43 12.22 15.66
N ARG A 5 -3.55 12.37 16.99
CA ARG A 5 -3.02 13.50 17.78
C ARG A 5 -1.50 13.70 17.68
N SER A 6 -0.78 12.82 16.99
CA SER A 6 0.64 13.00 16.67
C SER A 6 0.95 12.18 15.41
N PRO A 7 1.15 12.81 14.24
CA PRO A 7 1.60 12.10 13.05
C PRO A 7 3.03 11.59 13.30
N GLY A 8 3.28 10.30 13.10
CA GLY A 8 4.64 9.73 13.16
C GLY A 8 5.58 10.39 12.15
N ALA A 9 6.87 10.08 12.19
CA ALA A 9 7.89 10.72 11.33
C ALA A 9 7.54 10.70 9.81
N VAL A 10 6.81 9.67 9.37
CA VAL A 10 6.32 9.48 7.98
C VAL A 10 5.16 10.40 7.57
N ALA A 11 4.58 11.17 8.48
CA ALA A 11 3.51 12.13 8.19
C ALA A 11 3.97 13.58 8.37
N ARG A 12 5.28 13.81 8.54
CA ARG A 12 5.89 15.14 8.47
C ARG A 12 6.27 15.46 7.01
N PRO A 13 6.13 16.71 6.55
CA PRO A 13 6.62 17.14 5.24
C PRO A 13 8.07 16.67 4.98
N PRO A 14 8.46 16.40 3.72
CA PRO A 14 7.94 17.02 2.50
C PRO A 14 7.12 16.09 1.57
N TYR A 15 6.46 15.04 2.07
CA TYR A 15 5.63 14.17 1.22
C TYR A 15 4.56 14.97 0.47
N GLY A 16 4.73 15.14 -0.85
CA GLY A 16 3.77 15.85 -1.71
C GLY A 16 3.93 17.38 -1.77
N GLU A 17 4.94 17.99 -1.12
CA GLU A 17 5.20 19.42 -1.22
C GLU A 17 6.35 19.73 -2.20
N THR A 18 6.13 20.68 -3.11
CA THR A 18 7.11 21.15 -4.09
C THR A 18 8.20 21.96 -3.39
N PHE A 19 9.43 21.45 -3.30
CA PHE A 19 10.57 22.24 -2.83
C PHE A 19 11.84 22.00 -3.65
N PHE A 20 12.43 23.09 -4.13
CA PHE A 20 13.58 23.11 -5.02
C PHE A 20 14.76 22.26 -4.53
N ARG A 21 15.27 21.39 -5.43
CA ARG A 21 16.56 20.66 -5.36
C ARG A 21 16.71 19.58 -4.28
N ARG A 22 15.62 19.00 -3.76
CA ARG A 22 15.61 17.79 -2.90
C ARG A 22 14.55 16.80 -3.39
N PRO A 23 14.63 15.48 -3.10
CA PRO A 23 13.55 14.55 -3.46
C PRO A 23 12.23 15.07 -2.89
N ASN A 24 11.25 15.36 -3.75
CA ASN A 24 10.01 16.12 -3.46
C ASN A 24 9.00 15.35 -2.58
N GLY A 25 9.45 14.36 -1.82
CA GLY A 25 8.59 13.34 -1.21
C GLY A 25 7.73 12.57 -2.22
N ARG A 26 7.94 12.78 -3.52
CA ARG A 26 7.32 12.06 -4.63
C ARG A 26 7.89 10.65 -4.69
N ILE A 27 7.01 9.69 -4.83
CA ILE A 27 7.35 8.28 -4.96
C ILE A 27 7.39 7.90 -6.45
N ILE A 28 7.93 6.72 -6.77
CA ILE A 28 8.15 6.27 -8.15
C ILE A 28 6.89 6.39 -9.02
N ILE A 29 5.71 6.17 -8.44
CA ILE A 29 4.43 6.24 -9.17
C ILE A 29 4.06 7.68 -9.58
N ASP A 30 4.48 8.69 -8.82
CA ASP A 30 4.23 10.09 -9.18
C ASP A 30 5.04 10.48 -10.42
N HIS A 31 6.28 9.98 -10.52
CA HIS A 31 7.11 10.18 -11.71
C HIS A 31 6.57 9.45 -12.95
N ILE A 32 5.98 8.26 -12.77
CA ILE A 32 5.30 7.55 -13.86
C ILE A 32 4.09 8.35 -14.33
N ALA A 33 3.27 8.87 -13.40
CA ALA A 33 2.12 9.71 -13.74
C ALA A 33 2.55 10.97 -14.51
N ASP A 34 3.59 11.67 -14.03
CA ASP A 34 4.16 12.84 -14.71
C ASP A 34 4.63 12.49 -16.14
N ALA A 35 5.37 11.39 -16.29
CA ALA A 35 5.94 10.98 -17.58
C ALA A 35 4.86 10.57 -18.60
N LEU A 36 3.74 10.02 -18.12
CA LEU A 36 2.59 9.65 -18.94
C LEU A 36 1.60 10.81 -19.15
N GLY A 37 1.83 11.97 -18.54
CA GLY A 37 0.89 13.10 -18.58
C GLY A 37 -0.45 12.82 -17.90
N MET A 38 -0.46 11.91 -16.93
CA MET A 38 -1.66 11.50 -16.19
C MET A 38 -1.81 12.30 -14.88
N PRO A 39 -3.05 12.44 -14.36
CA PRO A 39 -3.26 12.95 -13.01
C PRO A 39 -2.54 12.08 -11.96
N PHE A 40 -2.11 12.69 -10.85
CA PHE A 40 -1.59 11.93 -9.72
C PHE A 40 -2.68 11.05 -9.10
N LEU A 41 -2.26 9.91 -8.56
CA LEU A 41 -3.18 8.95 -7.97
C LEU A 41 -3.84 9.50 -6.72
N THR A 42 -5.16 9.28 -6.59
CA THR A 42 -5.91 9.63 -5.39
C THR A 42 -5.53 8.70 -4.24
N PRO A 43 -5.04 9.21 -3.08
CA PRO A 43 -4.85 8.36 -1.90
C PRO A 43 -6.18 7.73 -1.48
N TYR A 44 -6.20 6.42 -1.23
CA TYR A 44 -7.43 5.68 -0.96
C TYR A 44 -8.26 6.23 0.23
N LEU A 45 -7.60 6.81 1.24
CA LEU A 45 -8.33 7.38 2.38
C LEU A 45 -8.90 8.79 2.12
N ALA A 46 -8.56 9.39 0.97
CA ALA A 46 -9.05 10.71 0.57
C ALA A 46 -10.27 10.64 -0.37
N GLY A 47 -10.40 9.57 -1.17
CA GLY A 47 -11.53 9.38 -2.08
C GLY A 47 -12.67 8.55 -1.47
N ASN A 48 -13.87 8.70 -2.01
CA ASN A 48 -15.05 7.95 -1.55
C ASN A 48 -15.93 7.43 -2.70
N THR A 49 -15.86 8.01 -3.90
CA THR A 49 -16.70 7.62 -5.05
C THR A 49 -15.90 6.99 -6.19
N SER A 50 -16.59 6.41 -7.19
CA SER A 50 -15.97 5.90 -8.42
C SER A 50 -15.20 6.98 -9.17
N GLU A 51 -15.73 8.21 -9.18
CA GLU A 51 -15.16 9.35 -9.89
C GLU A 51 -13.83 9.79 -9.27
N ASP A 52 -13.73 9.76 -7.93
CA ASP A 52 -12.48 10.05 -7.21
C ASP A 52 -11.32 9.12 -7.62
N TYR A 53 -11.65 7.92 -8.12
CA TYR A 53 -10.70 6.88 -8.51
C TYR A 53 -10.63 6.63 -10.02
N ALA A 54 -11.33 7.43 -10.83
CA ALA A 54 -11.40 7.22 -12.28
C ALA A 54 -10.03 7.30 -12.98
N HIS A 55 -9.08 8.02 -12.38
CA HIS A 55 -7.70 8.15 -12.87
C HIS A 55 -6.67 7.36 -12.06
N GLY A 56 -7.15 6.48 -11.17
CA GLY A 56 -6.32 5.60 -10.35
C GLY A 56 -6.29 5.97 -8.87
N ALA A 57 -5.76 5.05 -8.07
CA ALA A 57 -5.79 5.12 -6.61
C ALA A 57 -4.46 4.64 -6.02
N ASN A 58 -4.00 5.30 -4.95
CA ASN A 58 -2.83 4.90 -4.18
C ASN A 58 -3.26 4.27 -2.85
N PHE A 59 -2.96 2.98 -2.68
CA PHE A 59 -3.27 2.20 -1.48
C PHE A 59 -2.10 2.09 -0.50
N ALA A 60 -0.92 2.60 -0.86
CA ALA A 60 0.29 2.44 -0.07
C ALA A 60 0.19 3.21 1.25
N VAL A 61 0.68 2.60 2.33
CA VAL A 61 0.77 3.21 3.64
C VAL A 61 2.20 3.09 4.15
N GLY A 62 2.79 4.22 4.53
CA GLY A 62 4.11 4.24 5.18
C GLY A 62 4.12 3.37 6.44
N GLY A 63 5.13 2.52 6.58
CA GLY A 63 5.24 1.59 7.70
C GLY A 63 4.40 0.32 7.57
N ALA A 64 3.67 0.11 6.46
CA ALA A 64 2.91 -1.11 6.25
C ALA A 64 3.81 -2.35 6.17
N THR A 65 3.30 -3.45 6.72
CA THR A 65 3.93 -4.78 6.70
C THR A 65 3.25 -5.68 5.66
N ALA A 66 3.97 -6.68 5.15
CA ALA A 66 3.38 -7.73 4.34
C ALA A 66 2.44 -8.60 5.19
N LEU A 67 2.85 -8.90 6.43
CA LEU A 67 2.13 -9.71 7.40
C LEU A 67 1.16 -8.87 8.24
N GLY A 68 0.10 -9.51 8.74
CA GLY A 68 -0.88 -8.87 9.63
C GLY A 68 -0.38 -8.75 11.08
N HIS A 69 -0.99 -7.86 11.85
CA HIS A 69 -0.66 -7.67 13.28
C HIS A 69 -0.73 -8.95 14.12
N ASP A 70 -1.62 -9.88 13.78
CA ASP A 70 -1.77 -11.14 14.51
C ASP A 70 -0.52 -12.03 14.42
N TYR A 71 0.21 -11.99 13.29
CA TYR A 71 1.48 -12.69 13.14
C TYR A 71 2.51 -12.17 14.17
N PHE A 72 2.65 -10.85 14.26
CA PHE A 72 3.59 -10.22 15.18
C PHE A 72 3.21 -10.44 16.65
N ARG A 73 1.91 -10.34 16.97
CA ARG A 73 1.40 -10.64 18.30
C ARG A 73 1.71 -12.07 18.72
N GLY A 74 1.53 -13.04 17.82
CA GLY A 74 1.90 -14.44 18.05
C GLY A 74 3.38 -14.65 18.35
N LYS A 75 4.25 -13.79 17.79
CA LYS A 75 5.70 -13.75 18.06
C LYS A 75 6.09 -12.91 19.28
N LYS A 76 5.11 -12.44 20.07
CA LYS A 76 5.32 -11.55 21.22
C LYS A 76 6.09 -10.27 20.81
N LEU A 77 5.76 -9.74 19.64
CA LEU A 77 6.25 -8.47 19.13
C LEU A 77 5.16 -7.41 19.27
N ASP A 78 5.58 -6.20 19.62
CA ASP A 78 4.71 -5.04 19.65
C ASP A 78 4.52 -4.50 18.22
N ALA A 79 3.31 -4.64 17.69
CA ALA A 79 2.96 -4.21 16.34
C ALA A 79 2.69 -2.69 16.31
N ARG A 80 3.74 -1.91 16.59
CA ARG A 80 3.68 -0.44 16.78
C ARG A 80 3.47 0.37 15.50
N PHE A 81 3.64 -0.27 14.35
CA PHE A 81 3.48 0.40 13.06
C PHE A 81 1.99 0.53 12.72
N THR A 82 1.70 0.89 11.47
CA THR A 82 0.33 1.01 10.99
C THR A 82 -0.38 -0.35 10.98
N PRO A 83 -1.68 -0.43 11.35
CA PRO A 83 -2.47 -1.67 11.22
C PRO A 83 -2.77 -2.03 9.75
N TYR A 84 -2.47 -1.14 8.80
CA TYR A 84 -2.81 -1.29 7.38
C TYR A 84 -1.75 -2.09 6.61
N SER A 85 -1.68 -3.39 6.91
CA SER A 85 -0.83 -4.35 6.19
C SER A 85 -1.22 -4.52 4.72
N LEU A 86 -0.42 -5.26 3.95
CA LEU A 86 -0.71 -5.61 2.55
C LEU A 86 -2.12 -6.18 2.37
N HIS A 87 -2.60 -6.98 3.32
CA HIS A 87 -3.96 -7.51 3.30
C HIS A 87 -5.04 -6.42 3.22
N TRP A 88 -4.87 -5.33 3.99
CA TRP A 88 -5.79 -4.19 3.96
C TRP A 88 -5.69 -3.45 2.62
N GLN A 89 -4.47 -3.23 2.13
CA GLN A 89 -4.25 -2.56 0.84
C GLN A 89 -4.89 -3.34 -0.32
N MET A 90 -4.77 -4.67 -0.31
CA MET A 90 -5.45 -5.54 -1.28
C MET A 90 -6.97 -5.52 -1.13
N SER A 91 -7.49 -5.42 0.09
CA SER A 91 -8.94 -5.30 0.34
C SER A 91 -9.48 -3.97 -0.20
N TRP A 92 -8.72 -2.88 -0.06
CA TRP A 92 -9.06 -1.58 -0.61
C TRP A 92 -9.01 -1.58 -2.14
N LEU A 93 -7.99 -2.19 -2.74
CA LEU A 93 -7.94 -2.40 -4.19
C LEU A 93 -9.21 -3.12 -4.68
N LYS A 94 -9.55 -4.26 -4.06
CA LYS A 94 -10.77 -5.02 -4.40
C LYS A 94 -12.05 -4.21 -4.25
N LYS A 95 -12.09 -3.23 -3.33
CA LYS A 95 -13.23 -2.31 -3.17
C LYS A 95 -13.28 -1.31 -4.32
N VAL A 96 -12.16 -0.68 -4.66
CA VAL A 96 -12.08 0.29 -5.77
C VAL A 96 -12.42 -0.37 -7.11
N LEU A 97 -11.87 -1.54 -7.40
CA LEU A 97 -12.18 -2.26 -8.62
C LEU A 97 -13.69 -2.57 -8.75
N ARG A 98 -14.34 -2.95 -7.65
CA ARG A 98 -15.80 -3.15 -7.61
C ARG A 98 -16.61 -1.85 -7.72
N MET A 99 -16.08 -0.72 -7.29
CA MET A 99 -16.73 0.57 -7.51
C MET A 99 -16.65 1.01 -8.99
N LEU A 100 -15.51 0.75 -9.64
CA LEU A 100 -15.27 1.12 -11.03
C LEU A 100 -15.97 0.19 -12.03
N SER A 101 -16.07 -1.10 -11.70
CA SER A 101 -16.78 -2.10 -12.50
C SER A 101 -17.49 -3.10 -11.57
N PRO A 102 -18.75 -2.82 -11.17
CA PRO A 102 -19.49 -3.65 -10.21
C PRO A 102 -19.77 -5.07 -10.67
N GLU A 103 -19.91 -5.27 -11.98
CA GLU A 103 -20.23 -6.57 -12.59
C GLU A 103 -19.01 -7.16 -13.31
N GLN A 104 -18.87 -8.48 -13.24
CA GLN A 104 -17.91 -9.20 -14.07
C GLN A 104 -18.43 -9.26 -15.51
N GLY A 105 -17.57 -8.92 -16.47
CA GLY A 105 -17.95 -8.85 -17.88
C GLY A 105 -16.99 -7.97 -18.68
N ARG A 106 -17.46 -7.46 -19.82
CA ARG A 106 -16.62 -6.66 -20.72
C ARG A 106 -15.99 -5.44 -20.05
N GLY A 107 -16.76 -4.73 -19.21
CA GLY A 107 -16.26 -3.56 -18.47
C GLY A 107 -15.10 -3.88 -17.52
N TRP A 108 -15.12 -5.06 -16.89
CA TRP A 108 -14.02 -5.53 -16.04
C TRP A 108 -12.77 -5.83 -16.87
N SER A 109 -12.92 -6.54 -17.99
CA SER A 109 -11.80 -6.87 -18.89
C SER A 109 -11.15 -5.61 -19.45
N ASP A 110 -11.95 -4.63 -19.89
CA ASP A 110 -11.46 -3.36 -20.42
C ASP A 110 -10.75 -2.55 -19.33
N LEU A 111 -11.28 -2.53 -18.10
CA LEU A 111 -10.63 -1.90 -16.95
C LEU A 111 -9.27 -2.54 -16.65
N MET A 112 -9.20 -3.88 -16.58
CA MET A 112 -7.94 -4.58 -16.33
C MET A 112 -6.91 -4.36 -17.43
N ALA A 113 -7.34 -4.38 -18.70
CA ALA A 113 -6.46 -4.21 -19.85
C ALA A 113 -5.89 -2.78 -19.97
N SER A 114 -6.61 -1.78 -19.43
CA SER A 114 -6.19 -0.37 -19.43
C SER A 114 -5.52 0.07 -18.12
N SER A 115 -5.43 -0.82 -17.13
CA SER A 115 -4.86 -0.49 -15.81
C SER A 115 -3.41 -0.94 -15.67
N LEU A 116 -2.60 -0.11 -15.01
CA LEU A 116 -1.26 -0.48 -14.53
C LEU A 116 -1.32 -0.72 -13.02
N PHE A 117 -0.91 -1.91 -12.58
CA PHE A 117 -0.77 -2.24 -11.16
C PHE A 117 0.70 -2.23 -10.75
N LEU A 118 1.03 -1.35 -9.80
CA LEU A 118 2.35 -1.31 -9.16
C LEU A 118 2.21 -1.78 -7.70
N VAL A 119 2.93 -2.83 -7.34
CA VAL A 119 2.93 -3.39 -5.99
C VAL A 119 4.37 -3.52 -5.50
N GLY A 120 4.70 -2.79 -4.43
CA GLY A 120 6.03 -2.78 -3.82
C GLY A 120 6.44 -1.38 -3.34
N GLU A 121 7.48 -1.22 -2.54
CA GLU A 121 8.17 -2.28 -1.80
C GLU A 121 7.40 -2.62 -0.51
N ILE A 122 7.20 -3.90 -0.22
CA ILE A 122 6.50 -4.38 0.99
C ILE A 122 7.29 -5.54 1.59
N GLY A 123 7.29 -5.68 2.92
CA GLY A 123 8.06 -6.73 3.61
C GLY A 123 9.23 -6.20 4.45
N GLY A 124 9.85 -5.07 4.07
CA GLY A 124 10.97 -4.50 4.83
C GLY A 124 10.58 -4.12 6.26
N ASN A 125 9.35 -3.63 6.43
CA ASN A 125 8.82 -3.28 7.76
C ASN A 125 8.55 -4.49 8.65
N ASP A 126 8.37 -5.68 8.09
CA ASP A 126 8.19 -6.91 8.84
C ASP A 126 9.46 -7.26 9.62
N TYR A 127 10.63 -6.98 9.03
CA TYR A 127 11.91 -7.07 9.71
C TYR A 127 12.11 -5.92 10.69
N ASN A 128 11.94 -4.67 10.22
CA ASN A 128 12.20 -3.48 11.02
C ASN A 128 11.38 -3.45 12.31
N GLN A 129 10.13 -3.90 12.27
CA GLN A 129 9.27 -3.95 13.46
C GLN A 129 9.93 -4.77 14.58
N ALA A 130 10.54 -5.90 14.24
CA ALA A 130 11.18 -6.77 15.22
C ALA A 130 12.60 -6.31 15.58
N LEU A 131 13.38 -5.84 14.59
CA LEU A 131 14.75 -5.34 14.81
C LEU A 131 14.76 -4.11 15.74
N PHE A 132 13.81 -3.18 15.58
CA PHE A 132 13.68 -2.03 16.49
C PHE A 132 13.25 -2.40 17.91
N GLN A 133 12.83 -3.66 18.14
CA GLN A 133 12.54 -4.21 19.46
C GLN A 133 13.69 -5.06 20.01
N GLY A 134 14.88 -5.00 19.39
CA GLY A 134 16.09 -5.68 19.86
C GLY A 134 16.15 -7.16 19.51
N ARG A 135 15.29 -7.65 18.60
CA ARG A 135 15.39 -9.02 18.08
C ARG A 135 16.58 -9.17 17.15
N SER A 136 17.21 -10.34 17.15
CA SER A 136 18.31 -10.63 16.21
C SER A 136 17.75 -10.96 14.82
N PHE A 137 18.56 -10.82 13.76
CA PHE A 137 18.12 -11.17 12.42
C PHE A 137 17.71 -12.66 12.31
N ASP A 138 18.39 -13.55 13.04
CA ASP A 138 18.08 -14.98 13.08
C ASP A 138 16.70 -15.27 13.70
N GLU A 139 16.27 -14.47 14.67
CA GLU A 139 14.94 -14.56 15.28
C GLU A 139 13.83 -14.00 14.38
N VAL A 140 14.19 -13.06 13.50
CA VAL A 140 13.24 -12.27 12.70
C VAL A 140 13.03 -12.85 11.31
N LYS A 141 13.98 -13.66 10.82
CA LYS A 141 13.87 -14.34 9.52
C LYS A 141 12.52 -15.05 9.45
N PRO A 142 11.61 -14.63 8.54
CA PRO A 142 10.32 -15.27 8.42
C PRO A 142 10.54 -16.74 8.12
N THR A 143 9.86 -17.61 8.86
CA THR A 143 9.64 -18.97 8.38
C THR A 143 8.88 -18.82 7.07
N SER A 144 9.56 -19.03 5.94
CA SER A 144 9.02 -18.78 4.60
C SER A 144 7.58 -19.27 4.51
N PRO A 145 6.58 -18.39 4.35
CA PRO A 145 5.26 -18.86 3.97
C PRO A 145 5.38 -19.33 2.52
N THR A 146 5.03 -20.58 2.28
CA THR A 146 5.09 -21.26 0.98
C THR A 146 4.14 -20.68 -0.08
N SER A 147 3.45 -19.57 0.18
CA SER A 147 2.58 -18.91 -0.78
C SER A 147 3.35 -17.88 -1.62
N SER A 148 3.84 -18.33 -2.78
CA SER A 148 4.40 -17.48 -3.84
C SER A 148 3.48 -16.28 -4.17
N PRO A 149 4.02 -15.08 -4.51
CA PRO A 149 3.24 -13.92 -4.95
C PRO A 149 2.26 -14.23 -6.10
N ALA A 150 2.54 -15.27 -6.89
CA ALA A 150 1.66 -15.75 -7.95
C ALA A 150 0.26 -16.15 -7.45
N SER A 151 0.15 -16.62 -6.20
CA SER A 151 -1.12 -17.06 -5.61
C SER A 151 -2.04 -15.91 -5.19
N ALA A 152 -1.49 -14.72 -4.92
CA ALA A 152 -2.29 -13.53 -4.61
C ALA A 152 -3.00 -12.98 -5.86
N LEU A 153 -2.35 -13.04 -7.02
CA LEU A 153 -2.90 -12.62 -8.30
C LEU A 153 -3.96 -13.59 -8.84
N GLN A 154 -3.84 -14.89 -8.54
CA GLN A 154 -4.86 -15.89 -8.91
C GLN A 154 -6.20 -15.71 -8.17
N SER A 155 -6.23 -14.97 -7.04
CA SER A 155 -7.45 -14.65 -6.29
C SER A 155 -8.23 -13.44 -6.82
N LEU A 156 -7.83 -12.92 -7.98
CA LEU A 156 -8.49 -11.85 -8.73
C LEU A 156 -9.30 -12.36 -9.93
N ASN A 157 -9.28 -13.68 -10.19
CA ASN A 157 -10.18 -14.34 -11.14
C ASN A 157 -11.44 -14.82 -10.42
#